data_AF-A0AA90UL90-F1
#
_entry.id   AF-A0AA90UL90-F1
#
_cell.length_a   1.000
_cell.length_b   1.000
_cell.length_c   1.000
_cell.angle_alpha   90.00
_cell.angle_beta   90.00
_cell.angle_gamma   90.00
#
_symmetry.space_group_name_H-M   'P 1'
#
loop_
_entity.id
_entity.type
_entity.pdbx_description
1 polymer ?
#
loop_
_entity_poly.entity_id
_entity_poly.type
_entity_poly.pdbx_seq_one_letter_code
_entity_poly.pdbx_strand_id
1 'polypeptide(L)'
;MDLRELQKTYLDNLRKVTEEKLEIGSLVRTVISIEEGLVFKDGRKQKPKKLVIIGVDKVKKVCYGSVLVNTKMSPKAAYSDSFLSAQYLLHQTDYPEFLKYDSFVDCGMLFSIPLKKLMEGEYFGTLTSQDLQGIFEVLKTTETLTNKEKKRFGIV
;
A
#
# COMPACT_ATOMS: atom_id res chain seq x y z
N MET A 1 8.82 34.06 -3.80
CA MET A 1 8.30 32.91 -3.06
C MET A 1 8.34 33.24 -1.59
N ASP A 2 7.22 33.15 -0.89
CA ASP A 2 7.20 33.32 0.58
C ASP A 2 7.70 32.04 1.30
N LEU A 3 7.93 32.12 2.61
CA LEU A 3 8.45 30.99 3.40
C LEU A 3 7.52 29.76 3.36
N ARG A 4 6.21 29.94 3.27
CA ARG A 4 5.21 28.87 3.20
C ARG A 4 5.25 28.17 1.84
N GLU A 5 5.42 28.95 0.77
CA GLU A 5 5.60 28.41 -0.57
C GLU A 5 6.90 27.59 -0.65
N LEU A 6 8.00 28.07 -0.07
CA LEU A 6 9.26 27.32 0.02
C LEU A 6 9.11 26.02 0.81
N GLN A 7 8.46 26.05 1.97
CA GLN A 7 8.20 24.85 2.78
C GLN A 7 7.34 23.84 2.03
N LYS A 8 6.29 24.32 1.34
CA LYS A 8 5.42 23.46 0.54
C LYS A 8 6.18 22.81 -0.62
N THR A 9 6.92 23.60 -1.40
CA THR A 9 7.71 23.07 -2.53
C THR A 9 8.77 22.07 -2.06
N TYR A 10 9.41 22.33 -0.91
CA TYR A 10 10.36 21.39 -0.33
C TYR A 10 9.69 20.05 0.04
N LEU A 11 8.55 20.11 0.74
CA LEU A 11 7.77 18.92 1.11
C LEU A 11 7.27 18.15 -0.12
N ASP A 12 6.75 18.85 -1.12
CA ASP A 12 6.27 18.25 -2.37
C ASP A 12 7.42 17.52 -3.10
N ASN A 13 8.61 18.11 -3.14
CA ASN A 13 9.81 17.48 -3.71
C ASN A 13 10.25 16.25 -2.91
N LEU A 14 10.19 16.32 -1.57
CA LEU A 14 10.55 15.21 -0.68
C LEU A 14 9.57 14.03 -0.83
N ARG A 15 8.28 14.33 -0.99
CA ARG A 15 7.20 13.36 -1.23
C ARG A 15 7.08 12.90 -2.67
N LYS A 16 7.83 13.49 -3.61
CA LYS A 16 7.81 13.03 -4.99
C LYS A 16 8.24 11.56 -5.05
N VAL A 17 7.38 10.73 -5.63
CA VAL A 17 7.68 9.33 -5.92
C VAL A 17 8.62 9.27 -7.12
N THR A 18 9.71 8.52 -6.98
CA THR A 18 10.65 8.23 -8.07
C THR A 18 10.82 6.73 -8.19
N GLU A 19 11.34 6.25 -9.33
CA GLU A 19 11.58 4.81 -9.51
C GLU A 19 12.57 4.27 -8.46
N GLU A 20 13.54 5.08 -7.99
CA GLU A 20 14.49 4.64 -6.95
C GLU A 20 13.84 4.53 -5.58
N LYS A 21 12.81 5.33 -5.29
CA LYS A 21 12.07 5.26 -4.01
C LYS A 21 11.03 4.13 -3.99
N LEU A 22 10.70 3.55 -5.14
CA LEU A 22 9.73 2.46 -5.24
C LEU A 22 10.44 1.13 -5.06
N GLU A 23 10.53 0.72 -3.81
CA GLU A 23 11.14 -0.53 -3.37
C GLU A 23 10.16 -1.29 -2.47
N ILE A 24 10.52 -2.53 -2.13
CA ILE A 24 9.76 -3.32 -1.17
C ILE A 24 9.80 -2.63 0.20
N GLY A 25 8.64 -2.45 0.81
CA GLY A 25 8.44 -1.71 2.05
C GLY A 25 8.08 -0.23 1.86
N SER A 26 8.13 0.32 0.64
CA SER A 26 7.80 1.73 0.41
C SER A 26 6.34 2.05 0.75
N LEU A 27 6.13 3.17 1.43
CA LEU A 27 4.83 3.72 1.82
C LEU A 27 4.43 4.80 0.82
N VAL A 28 3.34 4.56 0.09
CA VAL A 28 2.89 5.44 -1.00
C VAL A 28 1.41 5.75 -0.87
N ARG A 29 1.02 6.95 -1.24
CA ARG A 29 -0.37 7.33 -1.46
C ARG A 29 -0.58 7.65 -2.92
N THR A 30 -1.52 6.98 -3.57
CA THR A 30 -1.92 7.32 -4.95
C THR A 30 -3.44 7.25 -5.09
N VAL A 31 -3.96 7.78 -6.19
CA VAL A 31 -5.38 7.65 -6.57
C VAL A 31 -5.55 6.32 -7.29
N ILE A 32 -6.38 5.43 -6.75
CA ILE A 32 -6.71 4.15 -7.39
C ILE A 32 -8.12 4.25 -7.95
N SER A 33 -8.34 3.71 -9.14
CA SER A 33 -9.63 3.66 -9.84
C SER A 33 -10.18 2.24 -9.88
N ILE A 34 -11.39 2.11 -10.41
CA ILE A 34 -12.02 0.81 -10.67
C ILE A 34 -11.24 -0.07 -11.65
N GLU A 35 -10.39 0.52 -12.49
CA GLU A 35 -9.59 -0.18 -13.51
C GLU A 35 -8.51 -1.06 -12.87
N GLU A 36 -8.06 -0.72 -11.66
CA GLU A 36 -7.15 -1.56 -10.88
C GLU A 36 -7.88 -2.64 -10.05
N GLY A 37 -9.21 -2.77 -10.19
CA GLY A 37 -9.99 -3.82 -9.54
C GLY A 37 -10.65 -3.42 -8.21
N LEU A 38 -10.68 -2.12 -7.86
CA LEU A 38 -11.41 -1.65 -6.67
C LEU A 38 -12.88 -1.37 -6.97
N VAL A 39 -13.78 -1.87 -6.12
CA VAL A 39 -15.20 -1.53 -6.17
C VAL A 39 -15.52 -0.51 -5.09
N PHE A 40 -15.92 0.70 -5.49
CA PHE A 40 -16.34 1.75 -4.56
C PHE A 40 -17.87 1.72 -4.39
N LYS A 41 -18.32 1.61 -3.13
CA LYS A 41 -19.76 1.53 -2.80
C LYS A 41 -20.55 2.81 -3.04
N ASP A 42 -19.87 3.95 -3.22
CA ASP A 42 -20.48 5.28 -3.31
C ASP A 42 -20.58 5.81 -4.75
N GLY A 43 -20.49 4.92 -5.76
CA GLY A 43 -20.58 5.29 -7.17
C GLY A 43 -19.37 6.07 -7.70
N ARG A 44 -18.36 6.34 -6.86
CA ARG A 44 -17.11 6.99 -7.30
C ARG A 44 -16.29 6.03 -8.14
N LYS A 45 -15.59 6.57 -9.13
CA LYS A 45 -14.70 5.80 -10.01
C LYS A 45 -13.26 5.71 -9.51
N GLN A 46 -12.87 6.59 -8.57
CA GLN A 46 -11.52 6.64 -8.03
C GLN A 46 -11.49 7.24 -6.62
N LYS A 47 -10.50 6.83 -5.81
CA LYS A 47 -10.21 7.40 -4.49
C LYS A 47 -8.71 7.38 -4.18
N PRO A 48 -8.20 8.37 -3.44
CA PRO A 48 -6.87 8.28 -2.87
C PRO A 48 -6.80 7.14 -1.85
N LYS A 49 -5.76 6.32 -1.95
CA LYS A 49 -5.50 5.17 -1.09
C LYS A 49 -4.03 5.18 -0.67
N LYS A 50 -3.79 4.69 0.55
CA LYS A 50 -2.47 4.47 1.13
C LYS A 50 -2.10 3.01 0.95
N LEU A 51 -0.85 2.78 0.57
CA LEU A 51 -0.34 1.52 0.05
C LEU A 51 1.02 1.21 0.64
N VAL A 52 1.26 -0.08 0.84
CA VAL A 52 2.59 -0.65 1.06
C VAL A 52 3.00 -1.40 -0.21
N ILE A 53 4.16 -1.05 -0.77
CA ILE A 53 4.77 -1.79 -1.88
C ILE A 53 5.40 -3.07 -1.32
N ILE A 54 5.00 -4.24 -1.79
CA ILE A 54 5.55 -5.54 -1.35
C ILE A 54 6.30 -6.28 -2.48
N GLY A 55 6.29 -5.74 -3.69
CA GLY A 55 6.92 -6.32 -4.86
C GLY A 55 7.02 -5.31 -6.00
N VAL A 56 8.12 -5.38 -6.74
CA VAL A 56 8.40 -4.48 -7.88
C VAL A 56 8.90 -5.30 -9.06
N ASP A 57 8.17 -5.25 -10.17
CA ASP A 57 8.60 -5.81 -11.45
C ASP A 57 9.11 -4.66 -12.33
N LYS A 58 10.43 -4.48 -12.34
CA LYS A 58 11.10 -3.43 -13.12
C LYS A 58 11.00 -3.68 -14.64
N VAL A 59 10.85 -4.94 -15.08
CA VAL A 59 10.74 -5.30 -16.50
C VAL A 59 9.37 -4.91 -17.03
N LYS A 60 8.31 -5.27 -16.30
CA LYS A 60 6.92 -4.92 -16.67
C LYS A 60 6.53 -3.51 -16.24
N LYS A 61 7.38 -2.80 -15.48
CA LYS A 61 7.15 -1.46 -14.95
C LYS A 61 5.87 -1.39 -14.08
N VAL A 62 5.71 -2.37 -13.19
CA VAL A 62 4.53 -2.52 -12.31
C VAL A 62 4.99 -2.81 -10.88
N CYS A 63 4.32 -2.20 -9.90
CA CYS A 63 4.41 -2.61 -8.51
C CYS A 63 3.28 -3.57 -8.17
N TYR A 64 3.65 -4.68 -7.56
CA TYR A 64 2.74 -5.67 -7.02
C TYR A 64 2.69 -5.46 -5.53
N GLY A 65 1.74 -4.67 -5.05
CA GLY A 65 1.77 -4.28 -3.66
C GLY A 65 1.00 -3.03 -3.41
N SER A 66 -0.27 -3.24 -3.17
CA SER A 66 -1.13 -2.20 -2.67
C SER A 66 -1.99 -2.86 -1.62
N VAL A 67 -1.36 -3.18 -0.50
CA VAL A 67 -2.17 -3.52 0.64
C VAL A 67 -2.86 -2.23 1.10
N LEU A 68 -4.19 -2.23 1.07
CA LEU A 68 -4.96 -1.07 1.46
C LEU A 68 -4.87 -0.88 2.97
N VAL A 69 -4.34 0.28 3.37
CA VAL A 69 -4.33 0.69 4.77
C VAL A 69 -5.74 1.21 5.13
N ASN A 70 -6.50 0.40 5.86
CA ASN A 70 -7.86 0.75 6.29
C ASN A 70 -7.88 1.20 7.76
N THR A 71 -8.52 2.35 8.02
CA THR A 71 -8.70 2.91 9.38
C THR A 71 -9.75 2.16 10.20
N LYS A 72 -10.65 1.43 9.55
CA LYS A 72 -11.61 0.52 10.20
C LYS A 72 -11.68 -0.74 9.34
N MET A 73 -11.54 -1.89 9.98
CA MET A 73 -11.80 -3.18 9.35
C MET A 73 -13.22 -3.14 8.78
N SER A 74 -13.38 -3.49 7.50
CA SER A 74 -14.73 -3.48 6.93
C SER A 74 -15.57 -4.53 7.66
N PRO A 75 -16.84 -4.27 8.00
CA PRO A 75 -17.68 -5.29 8.63
C PRO A 75 -17.71 -6.58 7.81
N LYS A 76 -17.65 -6.47 6.47
CA LYS A 76 -17.56 -7.61 5.53
C LYS A 76 -16.29 -8.46 5.70
N ALA A 77 -15.17 -7.87 6.13
CA ALA A 77 -13.94 -8.59 6.44
C ALA A 77 -14.04 -9.37 7.76
N ALA A 78 -14.98 -9.01 8.64
CA ALA A 78 -15.26 -9.75 9.87
C ALA A 78 -16.09 -11.03 9.65
N TYR A 79 -16.45 -11.38 8.41
CA TYR A 79 -17.30 -12.54 8.12
C TYR A 79 -16.52 -13.82 7.74
N SER A 80 -15.20 -13.78 7.55
CA SER A 80 -14.40 -15.02 7.46
C SER A 80 -13.06 -14.93 8.18
N ASP A 81 -12.71 -15.99 8.89
CA ASP A 81 -11.46 -16.09 9.65
C ASP A 81 -10.23 -15.93 8.74
N SER A 82 -10.32 -16.36 7.49
CA SER A 82 -9.27 -16.20 6.47
C SER A 82 -9.01 -14.75 6.07
N PHE A 83 -10.02 -13.88 6.07
CA PHE A 83 -9.82 -12.45 5.77
C PHE A 83 -9.31 -11.69 7.01
N LEU A 84 -9.73 -12.11 8.21
CA LEU A 84 -9.25 -11.55 9.47
C LEU A 84 -7.76 -11.87 9.71
N SER A 85 -7.36 -13.12 9.45
CA SER A 85 -5.97 -13.57 9.60
C SER A 85 -5.03 -12.96 8.56
N ALA A 86 -5.58 -12.47 7.44
CA ALA A 86 -4.83 -11.77 6.40
C ALA A 86 -4.61 -10.27 6.70
N GLN A 87 -4.82 -9.79 7.92
CA GLN A 87 -4.60 -8.39 8.28
C GLN A 87 -3.38 -8.23 9.19
N TYR A 88 -2.54 -7.25 8.90
CA TYR A 88 -1.41 -6.86 9.75
C TYR A 88 -1.61 -5.47 10.34
N LEU A 89 -1.40 -5.28 11.65
CA LEU A 89 -1.58 -3.99 12.32
C LEU A 89 -0.33 -3.12 12.16
N LEU A 90 -0.50 -1.89 11.68
CA LEU A 90 0.51 -0.84 11.75
C LEU A 90 0.11 0.19 12.81
N HIS A 91 1.03 0.47 13.72
CA HIS A 91 0.83 1.51 14.73
C HIS A 91 1.11 2.90 14.16
N GLN A 92 0.25 3.85 14.51
CA GLN A 92 0.37 5.23 14.04
C GLN A 92 1.66 5.91 14.52
N THR A 93 2.12 5.53 15.71
CA THR A 93 3.33 6.06 16.35
C THR A 93 4.58 5.82 15.52
N ASP A 94 4.63 4.73 14.77
CA ASP A 94 5.80 4.35 13.95
C ASP A 94 5.79 5.07 12.59
N TYR A 95 4.61 5.53 12.16
CA TYR A 95 4.40 6.15 10.84
C TYR A 95 3.55 7.43 10.92
N PRO A 96 3.91 8.44 11.73
CA PRO A 96 3.03 9.54 12.07
C PRO A 96 2.65 10.44 10.89
N GLU A 97 3.51 10.55 9.88
CA GLU A 97 3.21 11.30 8.64
C GLU A 97 2.32 10.52 7.69
N PHE A 98 2.40 9.18 7.73
CA PHE A 98 1.66 8.31 6.83
C PHE A 98 0.34 7.85 7.42
N LEU A 99 0.22 7.68 8.73
CA LEU A 99 -0.95 7.16 9.43
C LEU A 99 -1.57 8.26 10.31
N LYS A 100 -2.90 8.38 10.27
CA LYS A 100 -3.64 9.27 11.18
C LYS A 100 -4.07 8.56 12.47
N TYR A 101 -4.21 7.24 12.39
CA TYR A 101 -4.60 6.33 13.46
C TYR A 101 -4.00 4.97 13.13
N ASP A 102 -3.94 4.08 14.13
CA ASP A 102 -3.60 2.68 13.93
C ASP A 102 -4.46 2.11 12.80
N SER A 103 -3.82 1.40 11.89
CA SER A 103 -4.44 0.98 10.64
C SER A 103 -3.98 -0.41 10.26
N PHE A 104 -4.83 -1.12 9.52
CA PHE A 104 -4.54 -2.49 9.10
C PHE A 104 -4.11 -2.54 7.64
N VAL A 105 -3.08 -3.32 7.40
CA VAL A 105 -2.56 -3.73 6.11
C VAL A 105 -3.30 -5.03 5.73
N ASP A 106 -4.26 -4.91 4.82
CA ASP A 106 -4.97 -6.01 4.13
C ASP A 106 -4.11 -6.87 3.17
N CYS A 107 -3.43 -7.87 3.71
CA CYS A 107 -2.69 -8.88 2.93
C CYS A 107 -3.61 -9.89 2.22
N GLY A 108 -4.93 -9.71 2.33
CA GLY A 108 -5.93 -10.60 1.73
C GLY A 108 -6.04 -10.43 0.21
N MET A 109 -5.77 -9.23 -0.29
CA MET A 109 -5.92 -8.87 -1.70
C MET A 109 -4.73 -8.02 -2.17
N LEU A 110 -4.08 -8.48 -3.24
CA LEU A 110 -2.96 -7.77 -3.86
C LEU A 110 -3.39 -7.08 -5.14
N PHE A 111 -2.95 -5.84 -5.30
CA PHE A 111 -3.21 -5.05 -6.49
C PHE A 111 -1.93 -4.82 -7.27
N SER A 112 -2.08 -4.83 -8.59
CA SER A 112 -1.03 -4.60 -9.57
C SER A 112 -1.18 -3.17 -10.10
N ILE A 113 -0.29 -2.27 -9.70
CA ILE A 113 -0.36 -0.85 -10.05
C ILE A 113 0.81 -0.47 -10.97
N PRO A 114 0.56 0.13 -12.14
CA PRO A 114 1.63 0.62 -13.01
C PRO A 114 2.51 1.66 -12.30
N LEU A 115 3.83 1.59 -12.50
CA LEU A 115 4.78 2.56 -11.90
C LEU A 115 4.41 4.00 -12.25
N LYS A 116 3.96 4.26 -13.48
CA LYS A 116 3.52 5.58 -13.93
C LYS A 116 2.46 6.19 -13.02
N LYS A 117 1.50 5.39 -12.56
CA LYS A 117 0.42 5.83 -11.67
C LYS A 117 0.90 6.07 -10.23
N LEU A 118 1.92 5.32 -9.80
CA LEU A 118 2.57 5.58 -8.50
C LEU A 118 3.42 6.84 -8.52
N MET A 119 4.06 7.16 -9.66
CA MET A 119 4.84 8.40 -9.82
C MET A 119 3.99 9.68 -9.71
N GLU A 120 2.68 9.58 -9.93
CA GLU A 120 1.71 10.67 -9.71
C GLU A 120 1.28 10.81 -8.23
N GLY A 121 1.73 9.89 -7.38
CA GLY A 121 1.41 9.84 -5.96
C GLY A 121 2.42 10.56 -5.06
N GLU A 122 2.28 10.30 -3.77
CA GLU A 122 3.11 10.83 -2.69
C GLU A 122 3.83 9.69 -1.96
N TYR A 123 5.13 9.82 -1.74
CA TYR A 123 5.98 8.92 -0.96
C TYR A 123 6.06 9.37 0.49
N PHE A 124 6.00 8.43 1.44
CA PHE A 124 5.97 8.69 2.87
C PHE A 124 7.05 7.96 3.67
N GLY A 125 8.04 7.36 2.99
CA GLY A 125 9.10 6.59 3.63
C GLY A 125 8.96 5.09 3.39
N THR A 126 9.59 4.31 4.24
CA THR A 126 9.60 2.85 4.19
C THR A 126 9.12 2.28 5.51
N LEU A 127 8.54 1.08 5.46
CA LEU A 127 8.28 0.29 6.66
C LEU A 127 9.56 -0.01 7.43
N THR A 128 9.41 -0.21 8.74
CA THR A 128 10.44 -0.84 9.56
C THR A 128 10.66 -2.28 9.10
N SER A 129 11.85 -2.83 9.36
CA SER A 129 12.14 -4.23 9.04
C SER A 129 11.22 -5.21 9.77
N GLN A 130 10.80 -4.85 10.99
CA GLN A 130 9.87 -5.66 11.79
C GLN A 130 8.48 -5.73 11.13
N ASP A 131 7.91 -4.59 10.76
CA ASP A 131 6.59 -4.56 10.10
C ASP A 131 6.64 -5.22 8.73
N LEU A 132 7.72 -4.99 7.98
CA LEU A 132 7.92 -5.63 6.70
C LEU A 132 7.94 -7.15 6.84
N GLN A 133 8.72 -7.69 7.78
CA GLN A 133 8.76 -9.12 8.04
C GLN A 133 7.40 -9.67 8.45
N GLY A 134 6.70 -8.99 9.37
CA GLY A 134 5.37 -9.38 9.81
C GLY A 134 4.35 -9.46 8.67
N ILE A 135 4.36 -8.47 7.77
CA ILE A 135 3.53 -8.46 6.57
C ILE A 135 3.85 -9.65 5.66
N PHE A 136 5.14 -9.94 5.42
CA PHE A 136 5.54 -11.09 4.61
C PHE A 136 5.14 -12.43 5.22
N GLU A 137 5.18 -12.58 6.54
CA GLU A 137 4.70 -13.79 7.21
C GLU A 137 3.20 -13.99 7.05
N VAL A 138 2.41 -12.91 7.16
CA VAL A 138 0.97 -12.96 6.86
C VAL A 138 0.72 -13.32 5.38
N LEU A 139 1.48 -12.73 4.45
CA LEU A 139 1.35 -13.01 3.02
C LEU A 139 1.74 -14.45 2.64
N LYS A 140 2.71 -15.05 3.35
CA LYS A 140 3.09 -16.46 3.14
C LYS A 140 2.01 -17.41 3.64
N THR A 141 1.42 -17.10 4.79
CA THR A 141 0.46 -18.00 5.47
C THR A 141 -0.99 -17.79 5.05
N THR A 142 -1.36 -16.64 4.48
CA THR A 142 -2.75 -16.38 4.06
C THR A 142 -3.23 -17.38 3.01
N GLU A 143 -4.45 -17.87 3.20
CA GLU A 143 -5.15 -18.76 2.27
C GLU A 143 -5.89 -17.99 1.17
N THR A 144 -6.02 -16.67 1.31
CA THR A 144 -6.73 -15.83 0.33
C THR A 144 -5.96 -15.65 -0.98
N LEU A 145 -4.63 -15.86 -0.94
CA LEU A 145 -3.75 -15.76 -2.11
C LEU A 145 -3.35 -17.15 -2.58
N THR A 146 -3.50 -17.41 -3.88
CA THR A 146 -3.06 -18.66 -4.47
C THR A 146 -1.53 -18.76 -4.49
N ASN A 147 -0.98 -19.98 -4.46
CA ASN A 147 0.47 -20.19 -4.60
C ASN A 147 1.04 -19.61 -5.91
N LYS A 148 0.23 -19.54 -6.97
CA LYS A 148 0.62 -18.92 -8.24
C LYS A 148 0.81 -17.40 -8.08
N GLU A 149 -0.08 -16.74 -7.35
CA GLU A 149 0.03 -15.31 -7.05
C GLU A 149 1.23 -15.04 -6.14
N LYS A 150 1.40 -15.83 -5.07
CA LYS A 150 2.55 -15.67 -4.17
C LYS A 150 3.89 -15.81 -4.92
N LYS A 151 4.03 -16.79 -5.81
CA LYS A 151 5.22 -16.94 -6.68
C LYS A 151 5.38 -15.79 -7.67
N ARG A 152 4.29 -15.36 -8.30
CA ARG A 152 4.31 -14.22 -9.24
C ARG A 152 4.84 -12.95 -8.57
N PHE A 153 4.58 -12.79 -7.28
CA PHE A 153 4.99 -11.64 -6.49
C PHE A 153 6.29 -11.84 -5.70
N GLY A 154 6.97 -12.98 -5.86
CA GLY A 154 8.23 -13.27 -5.17
C GLY A 154 8.10 -13.43 -3.66
N ILE A 155 6.91 -13.81 -3.18
CA ILE A 155 6.62 -14.03 -1.75
C ILE A 155 7.10 -15.42 -1.30
N VAL A 156 7.03 -16.41 -2.21
CA VAL A 156 7.51 -17.81 -2.09
C VAL A 156 8.10 -18.29 -3.40
#